data_AF-B0B0P4-F1
#
_entry.id   AF-B0B0P4-F1
#
_cell.length_a   1.000
_cell.length_b   1.000
_cell.length_c   1.000
_cell.angle_alpha   90.00
_cell.angle_beta   90.00
_cell.angle_gamma   90.00
#
_symmetry.space_group_name_H-M   'P 1'
#
loop_
_entity.id
_entity.type
_entity.pdbx_description
1 polymer ?
#
loop_
_entity_poly.entity_id
_entity_poly.type
_entity_poly.pdbx_seq_one_letter_code
_entity_poly.pdbx_strand_id
1 'polypeptide(L)'
;LLSAIPYIGSMLVEWIWGGFAIDNATLTRFYAFHFLFPFVIAALSALHMLFLHETGSNNPLGVNSDSEKIPFHIYYTVKDFVGFIVVLFFLVMLVLLSPHMLTDPENFIPANPLVTPV
;
A
#
# COMPACT_ATOMS: atom_id res chain seq x y z
N LEU A 1 -18.44 0.63 8.32
CA LEU A 1 -18.27 1.83 7.47
C LEU A 1 -19.32 1.88 6.35
N LEU A 2 -19.37 0.89 5.45
CA LEU A 2 -20.33 0.88 4.32
C LEU A 2 -21.80 0.80 4.75
N SER A 3 -22.09 0.24 5.93
CA SER A 3 -23.44 0.22 6.51
C SER A 3 -24.05 1.61 6.70
N ALA A 4 -23.24 2.67 6.75
CA ALA A 4 -23.71 4.04 6.88
C ALA A 4 -24.32 4.62 5.58
N ILE A 5 -24.18 3.93 4.44
CA ILE A 5 -24.80 4.37 3.18
C ILE A 5 -26.31 4.15 3.27
N PRO A 6 -27.15 5.20 3.12
CA PRO A 6 -28.60 5.07 3.20
C PRO A 6 -29.14 4.05 2.20
N TYR A 7 -30.20 3.33 2.61
CA TYR A 7 -30.96 2.35 1.82
C TYR A 7 -30.22 1.06 1.43
N ILE A 8 -28.96 1.13 1.02
CA ILE A 8 -28.20 -0.01 0.46
C ILE A 8 -27.02 -0.47 1.33
N GLY A 9 -26.68 0.25 2.39
CA GLY A 9 -25.47 0.01 3.17
C GLY A 9 -25.38 -1.39 3.78
N SER A 10 -26.46 -1.90 4.38
CA SER A 10 -26.49 -3.25 4.97
C SER A 10 -26.26 -4.33 3.91
N MET A 11 -26.95 -4.22 2.77
CA MET A 11 -26.79 -5.12 1.62
C MET A 11 -25.33 -5.15 1.14
N LEU A 12 -24.68 -3.99 1.01
CA LEU A 12 -23.29 -3.91 0.56
C LEU A 12 -22.32 -4.61 1.53
N VAL A 13 -22.56 -4.46 2.84
CA VAL A 13 -21.73 -5.10 3.87
C VAL A 13 -21.85 -6.62 3.79
N GLU A 14 -23.07 -7.14 3.79
CA GLU A 14 -23.32 -8.60 3.71
C GLU A 14 -22.84 -9.18 2.38
N TRP A 15 -22.96 -8.42 1.28
CA TRP A 15 -22.42 -8.82 -0.02
C TRP A 15 -20.88 -8.95 0.01
N ILE A 16 -20.18 -7.99 0.63
CA ILE A 16 -18.72 -8.05 0.80
C ILE A 16 -18.32 -9.20 1.72
N TRP A 17 -19.02 -9.42 2.82
CA TRP A 17 -18.72 -10.53 3.73
C TRP A 17 -19.04 -11.89 3.08
N GLY A 18 -20.06 -11.95 2.24
CA GLY A 18 -20.58 -13.21 1.69
C GLY A 18 -21.45 -13.97 2.69
N GLY A 19 -22.08 -13.25 3.61
CA GLY A 19 -22.84 -13.78 4.73
C GLY A 19 -23.19 -12.68 5.72
N PHE A 20 -23.80 -13.05 6.84
CA PHE A 20 -24.26 -12.11 7.87
C PHE A 20 -23.13 -11.61 8.80
N ALA A 21 -21.97 -12.25 8.75
CA ALA A 21 -20.79 -11.90 9.54
C ALA A 21 -19.51 -12.23 8.75
N ILE A 22 -18.37 -11.78 9.26
CA ILE A 22 -17.05 -12.14 8.73
C ILE A 22 -16.79 -13.60 9.04
N ASP A 23 -16.57 -14.42 8.00
CA ASP A 23 -16.33 -15.85 8.12
C ASP A 23 -15.43 -16.34 6.95
N ASN A 24 -15.32 -17.65 6.74
CA ASN A 24 -14.46 -18.27 5.73
C ASN A 24 -14.68 -17.74 4.30
N ALA A 25 -15.92 -17.42 3.95
CA ALA A 25 -16.24 -16.82 2.64
C ALA A 25 -15.57 -15.45 2.48
N THR A 26 -15.46 -14.66 3.55
CA THR A 26 -14.77 -13.36 3.58
C THR A 26 -13.26 -13.53 3.53
N LEU A 27 -12.70 -14.47 4.30
CA LEU A 27 -11.25 -14.71 4.33
C LEU A 27 -10.72 -15.13 2.95
N THR A 28 -11.39 -16.08 2.31
CA THR A 28 -11.00 -16.61 0.99
C THR A 28 -10.99 -15.52 -0.08
N ARG A 29 -12.02 -14.67 -0.14
CA ARG A 29 -12.08 -13.58 -1.12
C ARG A 29 -11.09 -12.46 -0.80
N PHE A 30 -10.85 -12.16 0.49
CA PHE A 30 -9.88 -11.13 0.87
C PHE A 30 -8.47 -11.57 0.49
N TYR A 31 -8.14 -12.85 0.63
CA TYR A 31 -6.89 -13.39 0.09
C TYR A 31 -6.79 -13.20 -1.43
N ALA A 32 -7.85 -13.57 -2.18
CA ALA A 32 -7.85 -13.41 -3.63
C ALA A 32 -7.69 -11.94 -4.07
N PHE A 33 -8.37 -11.00 -3.39
CA PHE A 33 -8.22 -9.57 -3.65
C PHE A 33 -6.85 -9.03 -3.24
N HIS A 34 -6.33 -9.45 -2.08
CA HIS A 34 -5.00 -9.07 -1.62
C HIS A 34 -3.91 -9.54 -2.60
N PHE A 35 -4.09 -10.71 -3.23
CA PHE A 35 -3.19 -11.18 -4.28
C PHE A 35 -3.33 -10.34 -5.56
N LEU A 36 -4.56 -10.02 -5.98
CA LEU A 36 -4.82 -9.30 -7.22
C LEU A 36 -4.37 -7.83 -7.18
N PHE A 37 -4.67 -7.12 -6.09
CA PHE A 37 -4.49 -5.66 -6.05
C PHE A 37 -3.04 -5.16 -6.19
N PRO A 38 -1.99 -5.84 -5.70
CA PRO A 38 -0.60 -5.47 -5.99
C PRO A 38 -0.32 -5.35 -7.49
N PHE A 39 -0.88 -6.23 -8.33
CA PHE A 39 -0.72 -6.16 -9.79
C PHE A 39 -1.49 -5.01 -10.41
N VAL A 40 -2.69 -4.73 -9.90
CA VAL A 40 -3.47 -3.56 -10.31
C VAL A 40 -2.71 -2.27 -9.96
N ILE A 41 -2.13 -2.19 -8.75
CA ILE A 41 -1.30 -1.06 -8.32
C ILE A 41 -0.07 -0.94 -9.22
N ALA A 42 0.61 -2.03 -9.57
CA ALA A 42 1.75 -1.98 -10.49
C ALA A 42 1.37 -1.41 -11.87
N ALA A 43 0.21 -1.80 -12.42
CA ALA A 43 -0.30 -1.24 -13.67
C ALA A 43 -0.64 0.24 -13.56
N LEU A 44 -1.28 0.66 -12.46
CA LEU A 44 -1.59 2.06 -12.18
C LEU A 44 -0.31 2.90 -11.97
N SER A 45 0.71 2.34 -11.35
CA SER A 45 2.03 2.98 -11.20
C SER A 45 2.71 3.20 -12.55
N ALA A 46 2.62 2.23 -13.48
CA ALA A 46 3.13 2.42 -14.84
C ALA A 46 2.38 3.53 -15.59
N LEU A 47 1.05 3.58 -15.47
CA LEU A 47 0.24 4.65 -16.05
C LEU A 47 0.57 6.02 -15.42
N HIS A 48 0.79 6.06 -14.10
CA HIS A 48 1.22 7.26 -13.40
C HIS A 48 2.56 7.76 -13.94
N MET A 49 3.54 6.87 -14.11
CA MET A 49 4.85 7.21 -14.68
C MET A 49 4.76 7.68 -16.14
N LEU A 50 3.86 7.11 -16.93
CA LEU A 50 3.61 7.56 -18.31
C LEU A 50 3.19 9.04 -18.33
N PHE A 51 2.20 9.42 -17.51
CA PHE A 51 1.77 10.82 -17.44
C PHE A 51 2.83 11.75 -16.85
N LEU A 52 3.62 11.27 -15.89
CA LEU A 52 4.75 12.03 -15.38
C LEU A 52 5.81 12.28 -16.48
N HIS A 53 6.02 11.33 -17.39
CA HIS A 53 6.98 11.48 -18.48
C HIS A 53 6.52 12.47 -19.56
N GLU A 54 5.22 12.74 -19.70
CA GLU A 54 4.71 13.76 -20.63
C GLU A 54 5.11 15.18 -20.21
N THR A 55 5.11 15.48 -18.91
CA THR A 55 5.45 16.82 -18.38
C THR A 55 6.87 16.91 -17.81
N GLY A 56 7.44 15.79 -17.40
CA GLY A 56 8.63 15.74 -16.55
C GLY A 56 8.33 16.08 -15.08
N SER A 57 9.34 15.91 -14.23
CA SER A 57 9.27 16.23 -12.80
C SER A 57 9.27 17.73 -12.55
N ASN A 58 8.58 18.15 -11.49
CA ASN A 58 8.74 19.50 -10.93
C ASN A 58 10.05 19.61 -10.12
N ASN A 59 10.41 20.83 -9.73
CA ASN A 59 11.57 21.13 -8.89
C ASN A 59 11.17 22.01 -7.67
N PRO A 60 12.02 22.12 -6.64
CA PRO A 60 11.68 22.83 -5.41
C PRO A 60 11.32 24.31 -5.57
N LEU A 61 11.76 24.96 -6.64
CA LEU A 61 11.45 26.36 -6.93
C LEU A 61 10.09 26.51 -7.63
N GLY A 62 9.52 25.43 -8.16
CA GLY A 62 8.25 25.43 -8.87
C GLY A 62 8.25 26.20 -10.21
N VAL A 63 9.44 26.53 -10.73
CA VAL A 63 9.61 27.22 -12.02
C VAL A 63 9.97 26.23 -13.12
N ASN A 64 9.80 26.59 -14.39
CA ASN A 64 10.20 25.72 -15.51
C ASN A 64 11.73 25.47 -15.48
N SER A 65 12.14 24.19 -15.57
CA SER A 65 13.54 23.76 -15.50
C SER A 65 14.10 23.23 -16.83
N ASP A 66 13.43 23.49 -17.96
CA ASP A 66 13.82 22.96 -19.28
C ASP A 66 15.21 23.42 -19.71
N SER A 67 15.64 24.61 -19.30
CA SER A 67 16.97 25.15 -19.61
C SER A 67 18.11 24.49 -18.85
N GLU A 68 17.83 23.73 -17.78
CA GLU A 68 18.85 23.19 -16.85
C GLU A 68 18.68 21.68 -16.61
N LYS A 69 18.14 20.94 -17.59
CA LYS A 69 17.99 19.49 -17.46
C LYS A 69 19.36 18.78 -17.44
N ILE A 70 19.48 17.82 -16.54
CA ILE A 70 20.58 16.85 -16.48
C ILE A 70 20.06 15.45 -16.82
N PRO A 71 20.90 14.54 -17.38
CA PRO A 71 20.47 13.17 -17.65
C PRO A 71 20.12 12.43 -16.35
N PHE A 72 19.16 11.50 -16.44
CA PHE A 72 18.76 10.69 -15.28
C PHE A 72 19.89 9.75 -14.81
N HIS A 73 20.52 9.08 -15.77
CA HIS A 73 21.61 8.17 -15.47
C HIS A 73 22.85 8.93 -14.95
N ILE A 74 23.62 8.26 -14.09
CA ILE A 74 24.67 8.80 -13.22
C ILE A 74 24.14 9.68 -12.09
N TYR A 75 23.33 10.70 -12.35
CA TYR A 75 22.90 11.63 -11.31
C TYR A 75 21.82 11.05 -10.40
N TYR A 76 20.63 10.78 -10.95
CA TYR A 76 19.51 10.27 -10.16
C TYR A 76 19.63 8.77 -9.91
N THR A 77 20.20 7.98 -10.82
CA THR A 77 20.44 6.55 -10.57
C THR A 77 21.31 6.31 -9.33
N VAL A 78 22.40 7.08 -9.14
CA VAL A 78 23.27 6.92 -7.96
C VAL A 78 22.57 7.44 -6.71
N LYS A 79 21.89 8.60 -6.80
CA LYS A 79 21.11 9.15 -5.68
C LYS A 79 20.04 8.16 -5.19
N ASP A 80 19.29 7.58 -6.10
CA ASP A 80 18.23 6.61 -5.79
C ASP A 80 18.81 5.32 -5.22
N PHE A 81 19.97 4.87 -5.71
CA PHE A 81 20.66 3.72 -5.15
C PHE A 81 21.11 3.92 -3.70
N VAL A 82 21.63 5.11 -3.36
CA VAL A 82 21.93 5.46 -1.96
C VAL A 82 20.65 5.47 -1.12
N GLY A 83 19.56 6.06 -1.63
CA GLY A 83 18.26 6.03 -0.96
C GLY A 83 17.76 4.60 -0.71
N PHE A 84 17.89 3.71 -1.69
CA PHE A 84 17.53 2.30 -1.57
C PHE A 84 18.33 1.60 -0.47
N ILE A 85 19.66 1.82 -0.39
CA ILE A 85 20.51 1.26 0.68
C ILE A 85 20.03 1.72 2.05
N VAL A 86 19.68 3.00 2.20
CA VAL A 86 19.21 3.55 3.48
C VAL A 86 17.88 2.90 3.90
N VAL A 87 16.92 2.78 2.98
CA VAL A 87 15.63 2.12 3.27
C VAL A 87 15.85 0.65 3.61
N LEU A 88 16.70 -0.05 2.86
CA LEU A 88 17.01 -1.46 3.11
C LEU A 88 17.68 -1.65 4.47
N PHE A 89 18.60 -0.76 4.86
CA PHE A 89 19.25 -0.79 6.16
C PHE A 89 18.23 -0.72 7.29
N PHE A 90 17.28 0.22 7.24
CA PHE A 90 16.24 0.32 8.26
C PHE A 90 15.30 -0.88 8.27
N LEU A 91 14.94 -1.41 7.10
CA LEU A 91 14.13 -2.62 7.01
C LEU A 91 14.84 -3.83 7.65
N VAL A 92 16.13 -4.03 7.34
CA VAL A 92 16.92 -5.12 7.91
C VAL A 92 17.07 -4.96 9.42
N MET A 93 17.31 -3.75 9.92
CA MET A 93 17.39 -3.49 11.36
C MET A 93 16.06 -3.80 12.05
N LEU A 94 14.93 -3.39 11.46
CA LEU A 94 13.61 -3.71 12.00
C LEU A 94 13.40 -5.23 12.05
N VAL A 95 13.63 -5.93 10.95
CA VAL A 95 13.36 -7.38 10.85
C VAL A 95 14.29 -8.20 11.75
N LEU A 96 15.57 -7.85 11.86
CA LEU A 96 16.54 -8.66 12.61
C LEU A 96 16.63 -8.30 14.09
N LEU A 97 16.45 -7.02 14.46
CA LEU A 97 16.63 -6.57 15.85
C LEU A 97 15.31 -6.38 16.59
N SER A 98 14.22 -6.05 15.90
CA SER A 98 12.93 -5.77 16.55
C SER A 98 11.73 -6.08 15.64
N PRO A 99 11.56 -7.33 15.20
CA PRO A 99 10.57 -7.71 14.17
C PRO A 99 9.13 -7.40 14.55
N HIS A 100 8.83 -7.28 15.86
CA HIS A 100 7.50 -7.02 16.38
C HIS A 100 7.26 -5.56 16.80
N MET A 101 8.22 -4.65 16.57
CA MET A 101 8.10 -3.25 16.99
C MET A 101 6.89 -2.54 16.36
N LEU A 102 6.53 -2.91 15.13
CA LEU A 102 5.42 -2.32 14.38
C LEU A 102 4.19 -3.24 14.31
N THR A 103 4.12 -4.28 15.15
CA THR A 103 3.00 -5.23 15.17
C THR A 103 2.24 -5.15 16.48
N ASP A 104 0.93 -5.37 16.43
CA ASP A 104 0.10 -5.52 17.62
C ASP A 104 0.22 -6.95 18.20
N PRO A 105 0.56 -7.13 19.48
CA PRO A 105 0.60 -8.45 20.14
C PRO A 105 -0.71 -9.25 20.05
N GLU A 106 -1.86 -8.59 19.95
CA GLU A 106 -3.15 -9.29 19.90
C GLU A 106 -3.33 -10.12 18.62
N ASN A 107 -2.65 -9.77 17.53
CA ASN A 107 -2.70 -10.54 16.28
C ASN A 107 -2.00 -11.90 16.36
N PHE A 108 -1.35 -12.22 17.49
CA PHE A 108 -0.87 -13.58 17.78
C PHE A 108 -1.93 -14.47 18.42
N ILE A 109 -3.05 -13.90 18.85
CA ILE A 109 -4.19 -14.63 19.39
C ILE A 109 -5.14 -14.99 18.24
N PRO A 110 -5.53 -16.27 18.06
CA PRO A 110 -6.50 -16.64 17.04
C PRO A 110 -7.82 -15.88 17.21
N ALA A 111 -8.41 -15.47 16.09
CA ALA A 111 -9.65 -14.71 16.09
C ALA A 111 -10.78 -15.45 16.83
N ASN A 112 -11.45 -14.74 17.74
CA ASN A 112 -12.64 -15.21 18.45
C ASN A 112 -13.79 -14.23 18.19
N PRO A 113 -14.84 -14.62 17.44
CA PRO A 113 -15.94 -13.72 17.08
C PRO A 113 -16.79 -13.29 18.28
N LEU A 114 -16.63 -13.91 19.45
CA LEU A 114 -17.38 -13.61 20.67
C LEU A 114 -16.65 -12.64 21.61
N VAL A 115 -15.38 -12.31 21.31
CA VAL A 115 -14.55 -11.47 22.17
C VAL A 115 -13.92 -10.37 21.34
N THR A 116 -14.24 -9.13 21.70
CA THR A 116 -13.44 -7.98 21.27
C THR A 116 -12.29 -7.79 22.25
N PRO A 117 -11.04 -7.71 21.77
CA PRO A 117 -9.93 -7.34 22.62
C PRO A 117 -10.11 -5.94 23.25
N VAL A 118 -9.35 -5.62 24.30
CA VAL A 118 -9.52 -4.41 25.15
C VAL A 118 -8.40 -3.42 24.92
#